data_AF-A0A7S2WAK6-F1
#
_entry.id   AF-A0A7S2WAK6-F1
#
_cell.length_a   1.000
_cell.length_b   1.000
_cell.length_c   1.000
_cell.angle_alpha   90.00
_cell.angle_beta   90.00
_cell.angle_gamma   90.00
#
_symmetry.space_group_name_H-M   'P 1'
#
loop_
_entity.id
_entity.type
_entity.pdbx_description
1 polymer ?
#
loop_
_entity_poly.entity_id
_entity_poly.type
_entity_poly.pdbx_seq_one_letter_code
_entity_poly.pdbx_strand_id
1 'polypeptide(L)'
;MMNNLTRLLTFTAFFAVTADTLRSVDPSTNNLHSISNVDGGCTVSNFADAAGGEDALAGLIGVTTEELPTALADLCALASAPTLDFVDSLGKGPQFLKNFLDGGTAWNDYIQDGDNHVLSEDASNLVENYDTAKTVTYAAPDGGTDDTYPLYFSNFKNYGKECPLGVIECCYKDTRLTNTLEDNAEMCALDMTLARQSNHIEGKSWTFYNTQEGDKTYCTGFAYEEGSFDEKVRYNTLFHLLKDNLMGKGYVKNIPGAPMCGCISQMPIVTNAACVKVKEGYAIDDEGSVKMNLNWEDCGTDLYSYYEALNDRDSTEKRFVKDKIVGVGGCKIAGISFLNEKMLVPIQVD
;
A
#
# COMPACT_ATOMS: atom_id res chain seq x y z
N MET A 1 -34.77 -22.68 60.93
CA MET A 1 -36.00 -22.64 60.11
C MET A 1 -35.68 -21.82 58.88
N MET A 2 -35.20 -22.46 57.80
CA MET A 2 -35.97 -22.99 56.65
C MET A 2 -36.53 -21.91 55.71
N ASN A 3 -36.17 -22.08 54.42
CA ASN A 3 -36.78 -21.60 53.16
C ASN A 3 -36.53 -20.14 52.73
N ASN A 4 -36.36 -19.78 51.46
CA ASN A 4 -36.05 -20.48 50.19
C ASN A 4 -35.75 -19.41 49.11
N LEU A 5 -34.91 -19.78 48.13
CA LEU A 5 -34.83 -19.40 46.70
C LEU A 5 -35.53 -18.08 46.25
N THR A 6 -34.92 -17.19 45.45
CA THR A 6 -34.46 -17.44 44.06
C THR A 6 -33.64 -16.22 43.59
N ARG A 7 -32.41 -16.41 43.07
CA ARG A 7 -31.68 -15.40 42.26
C ARG A 7 -31.32 -16.05 40.93
N LEU A 8 -31.77 -15.44 39.84
CA LEU A 8 -31.35 -15.72 38.47
C LEU A 8 -29.85 -15.40 38.33
N LEU A 9 -29.06 -16.37 37.86
CA LEU A 9 -27.69 -16.20 37.42
C LEU A 9 -27.65 -16.55 35.93
N THR A 10 -27.40 -15.55 35.11
CA THR A 10 -27.10 -15.67 33.67
C THR A 10 -25.70 -16.24 33.52
N PHE A 11 -25.58 -17.37 32.82
CA PHE A 11 -24.32 -18.00 32.42
C PHE A 11 -23.85 -17.40 31.10
N THR A 12 -22.74 -16.67 31.10
CA THR A 12 -21.91 -16.44 29.92
C THR A 12 -20.75 -17.44 29.96
N ALA A 13 -20.73 -18.36 29.00
CA ALA A 13 -19.67 -19.35 28.87
C ALA A 13 -18.43 -18.71 28.22
N PHE A 14 -17.37 -18.52 29.01
CA PHE A 14 -16.01 -18.37 28.50
C PHE A 14 -15.47 -19.75 28.16
N PHE A 15 -15.15 -20.01 26.89
CA PHE A 15 -14.32 -21.15 26.53
C PHE A 15 -12.85 -20.72 26.58
N ALA A 16 -12.13 -21.26 27.56
CA ALA A 16 -10.68 -21.24 27.60
C ALA A 16 -10.14 -22.31 26.63
N VAL A 17 -9.38 -21.88 25.61
CA VAL A 17 -8.63 -22.80 24.75
C VAL A 17 -7.25 -23.00 25.40
N THR A 18 -6.99 -24.21 25.89
CA THR A 18 -5.69 -24.64 26.40
C THR A 18 -4.80 -25.14 25.26
N ALA A 19 -3.51 -24.85 25.36
CA ALA A 19 -2.47 -24.98 24.32
C ALA A 19 -2.05 -26.41 23.90
N ASP A 20 -2.93 -27.40 23.99
CA ASP A 20 -2.57 -28.83 23.78
C ASP A 20 -3.22 -29.49 22.55
N THR A 21 -3.84 -28.74 21.63
CA THR A 21 -4.42 -29.28 20.38
C THR A 21 -3.56 -29.12 19.12
N LEU A 22 -2.31 -28.66 19.24
CA LEU A 22 -1.35 -28.63 18.13
C LEU A 22 -0.54 -29.93 18.06
N ARG A 23 -1.15 -31.06 17.70
CA ARG A 23 -0.46 -32.23 17.12
C ARG A 23 -1.42 -33.33 16.65
N SER A 24 -1.80 -33.25 15.37
CA SER A 24 -1.86 -34.36 14.40
C SER A 24 -2.73 -33.94 13.21
N VAL A 25 -2.11 -33.34 12.19
CA VAL A 25 -2.72 -33.25 10.86
C VAL A 25 -2.23 -34.47 10.09
N ASP A 26 -3.13 -35.40 9.84
CA ASP A 26 -2.96 -36.56 8.97
C ASP A 26 -3.02 -36.08 7.50
N PRO A 27 -2.01 -36.31 6.65
CA PRO A 27 -1.92 -35.73 5.31
C PRO A 27 -2.81 -36.41 4.25
N SER A 28 -3.86 -37.17 4.62
CA SER A 28 -4.66 -37.95 3.66
C SER A 28 -6.13 -37.59 3.51
N THR A 29 -6.56 -36.39 3.94
CA THR A 29 -7.87 -35.84 3.56
C THR A 29 -7.73 -34.41 3.05
N ASN A 30 -7.20 -34.26 1.82
CA ASN A 30 -7.44 -33.06 1.03
C ASN A 30 -8.92 -33.04 0.62
N ASN A 31 -9.80 -32.62 1.53
CA ASN A 31 -11.01 -31.93 1.09
C ASN A 31 -10.52 -30.57 0.58
N LEU A 32 -10.34 -30.46 -0.75
CA LEU A 32 -10.22 -29.16 -1.37
C LEU A 32 -11.55 -28.45 -1.14
N HIS A 33 -11.58 -27.57 -0.14
CA HIS A 33 -12.56 -26.50 -0.05
C HIS A 33 -12.61 -25.81 -1.41
N SER A 34 -13.76 -25.87 -2.10
CA SER A 34 -13.90 -25.23 -3.40
C SER A 34 -13.99 -23.72 -3.18
N ILE A 35 -12.92 -23.00 -3.51
CA ILE A 35 -12.89 -21.54 -3.45
C ILE A 35 -13.38 -20.98 -4.78
N SER A 36 -14.44 -20.18 -4.73
CA SER A 36 -14.92 -19.42 -5.88
C SER A 36 -14.39 -17.99 -5.80
N ASN A 37 -13.63 -17.58 -6.82
CA ASN A 37 -13.16 -16.20 -6.95
C ASN A 37 -14.25 -15.31 -7.55
N VAL A 38 -14.41 -14.12 -6.99
CA VAL A 38 -15.39 -13.12 -7.38
C VAL A 38 -14.64 -11.86 -7.80
N ASP A 39 -14.71 -11.51 -9.08
CA ASP A 39 -14.11 -10.28 -9.59
C ASP A 39 -15.06 -9.10 -9.41
N GLY A 40 -14.52 -7.96 -8.98
CA GLY A 40 -15.27 -6.71 -8.83
C GLY A 40 -15.94 -6.53 -7.46
N GLY A 41 -16.86 -5.55 -7.41
CA GLY A 41 -17.48 -5.09 -6.18
C GLY A 41 -18.23 -6.15 -5.39
N CYS A 42 -18.34 -5.97 -4.08
CA CYS A 42 -19.18 -6.83 -3.25
C CYS A 42 -20.67 -6.58 -3.55
N THR A 43 -21.23 -7.39 -4.45
CA THR A 43 -22.64 -7.34 -4.84
C THR A 43 -23.22 -8.74 -4.92
N VAL A 44 -24.53 -8.87 -4.67
CA VAL A 44 -25.24 -10.15 -4.78
C VAL A 44 -25.07 -10.76 -6.17
N SER A 45 -25.13 -9.94 -7.24
CA SER A 45 -24.95 -10.41 -8.61
C SER A 45 -23.60 -11.11 -8.81
N ASN A 46 -22.50 -10.45 -8.41
CA ASN A 46 -21.15 -10.99 -8.62
C ASN A 46 -20.95 -12.31 -7.85
N PHE A 47 -21.44 -12.39 -6.61
CA PHE A 47 -21.33 -13.61 -5.80
C PHE A 47 -22.29 -14.71 -6.26
N ALA A 48 -23.50 -14.36 -6.72
CA ALA A 48 -24.47 -15.33 -7.23
C ALA A 48 -23.94 -15.99 -8.51
N ASP A 49 -23.32 -15.22 -9.41
CA ASP A 49 -22.68 -15.76 -10.61
C ASP A 49 -21.58 -16.78 -10.27
N ALA A 50 -20.80 -16.51 -9.22
CA ALA A 50 -19.74 -17.40 -8.75
C ALA A 50 -20.26 -18.63 -7.96
N ALA A 51 -21.42 -18.51 -7.30
CA ALA A 51 -22.04 -19.57 -6.50
C ALA A 51 -23.03 -20.44 -7.28
N GLY A 52 -23.38 -20.07 -8.53
CA GLY A 52 -24.36 -20.79 -9.35
C GLY A 52 -25.82 -20.36 -9.16
N GLY A 53 -26.04 -19.15 -8.64
CA GLY A 53 -27.35 -18.51 -8.46
C GLY A 53 -27.57 -17.96 -7.04
N GLU A 54 -28.56 -17.08 -6.89
CA GLU A 54 -28.89 -16.45 -5.59
C GLU A 54 -29.34 -17.48 -4.54
N ASP A 55 -30.15 -18.48 -4.92
CA ASP A 55 -30.58 -19.54 -4.00
C ASP A 55 -29.40 -20.37 -3.48
N ALA A 56 -28.43 -20.64 -4.35
CA ALA A 56 -27.22 -21.38 -3.99
C ALA A 56 -26.33 -20.55 -3.05
N LEU A 57 -26.16 -19.26 -3.34
CA LEU A 57 -25.43 -18.33 -2.47
C LEU A 57 -26.10 -18.16 -1.10
N ALA A 58 -27.43 -18.00 -1.06
CA ALA A 58 -28.19 -17.90 0.18
C ALA A 58 -28.06 -19.17 1.01
N GLY A 59 -28.15 -20.34 0.37
CA GLY A 59 -27.91 -21.64 1.00
C GLY A 59 -26.49 -21.80 1.54
N LEU A 60 -25.48 -21.30 0.81
CA LEU A 60 -24.08 -21.33 1.19
C LEU A 60 -23.80 -20.45 2.43
N ILE A 61 -24.33 -19.23 2.45
CA ILE A 61 -24.19 -18.29 3.59
C ILE A 61 -25.08 -18.71 4.78
N GLY A 62 -26.11 -19.51 4.54
CA GLY A 62 -27.05 -19.97 5.57
C GLY A 62 -28.14 -18.95 5.91
N VAL A 63 -28.57 -18.16 4.94
CA VAL A 63 -29.62 -17.12 5.08
C VAL A 63 -30.73 -17.31 4.05
N THR A 64 -31.83 -16.58 4.18
CA THR A 64 -32.85 -16.51 3.11
C THR A 64 -32.41 -15.55 1.99
N THR A 65 -32.99 -15.69 0.80
CA THR A 65 -32.74 -14.77 -0.32
C THR A 65 -33.14 -13.32 -0.03
N GLU A 66 -34.10 -13.11 0.89
CA GLU A 66 -34.49 -11.77 1.36
C GLU A 66 -33.42 -11.13 2.25
N GLU A 67 -32.73 -11.92 3.07
CA GLU A 67 -31.67 -11.47 3.99
C GLU A 67 -30.30 -11.39 3.31
N LEU A 68 -30.14 -12.06 2.17
CA LEU A 68 -28.88 -12.21 1.44
C LEU A 68 -28.16 -10.87 1.18
N PRO A 69 -28.82 -9.78 0.72
CA PRO A 69 -28.12 -8.51 0.48
C PRO A 69 -27.44 -7.94 1.73
N THR A 70 -28.09 -8.02 2.90
CA THR A 70 -27.54 -7.52 4.16
C THR A 70 -26.45 -8.43 4.69
N ALA A 71 -26.68 -9.75 4.70
CA ALA A 71 -25.70 -10.71 5.18
C ALA A 71 -24.39 -10.66 4.36
N LEU A 72 -24.50 -10.56 3.03
CA LEU A 72 -23.33 -10.44 2.17
C LEU A 72 -22.57 -9.12 2.41
N ALA A 73 -23.29 -8.00 2.58
CA ALA A 73 -22.67 -6.72 2.88
C ALA A 73 -21.87 -6.77 4.20
N ASP A 74 -22.41 -7.42 5.23
CA ASP A 74 -21.72 -7.61 6.52
C ASP A 74 -20.48 -8.49 6.38
N LEU A 75 -20.57 -9.58 5.61
CA LEU A 75 -19.43 -10.47 5.34
C LEU A 75 -18.31 -9.75 4.58
N CYS A 76 -18.64 -8.95 3.57
CA CYS A 76 -17.65 -8.15 2.84
C CYS A 76 -17.05 -7.02 3.69
N ALA A 77 -17.86 -6.40 4.55
CA ALA A 77 -17.37 -5.41 5.50
C ALA A 77 -16.38 -6.04 6.49
N LEU A 78 -16.66 -7.27 6.95
CA LEU A 78 -15.74 -8.02 7.80
C LEU A 78 -14.47 -8.44 7.04
N ALA A 79 -14.60 -8.93 5.80
CA ALA A 79 -13.47 -9.34 4.97
C ALA A 79 -12.53 -8.17 4.66
N SER A 80 -13.08 -6.99 4.40
CA SER A 80 -12.31 -5.78 4.08
C SER A 80 -11.83 -5.02 5.31
N ALA A 81 -12.23 -5.42 6.52
CA ALA A 81 -11.77 -4.77 7.75
C ALA A 81 -10.27 -5.01 7.95
N PRO A 82 -9.49 -3.97 8.31
CA PRO A 82 -8.07 -4.11 8.56
C PRO A 82 -7.83 -4.98 9.80
N THR A 83 -7.10 -6.09 9.63
CA THR A 83 -6.84 -7.05 10.72
C THR A 83 -5.37 -7.29 11.00
N LEU A 84 -4.47 -6.84 10.12
CA LEU A 84 -3.02 -6.94 10.28
C LEU A 84 -2.38 -5.56 10.08
N ASP A 85 -1.47 -5.18 10.97
CA ASP A 85 -0.67 -3.97 10.79
C ASP A 85 0.35 -4.19 9.65
N PHE A 86 0.48 -3.22 8.74
CA PHE A 86 1.45 -3.28 7.66
C PHE A 86 2.90 -3.51 8.15
N VAL A 87 3.28 -2.98 9.32
CA VAL A 87 4.58 -3.21 9.95
C VAL A 87 4.84 -4.70 10.21
N ASP A 88 3.82 -5.41 10.70
CA ASP A 88 3.94 -6.81 11.08
C ASP A 88 4.16 -7.71 9.86
N SER A 89 3.67 -7.30 8.69
CA SER A 89 3.87 -8.00 7.42
C SER A 89 5.35 -8.14 7.00
N LEU A 90 6.26 -7.33 7.56
CA LEU A 90 7.69 -7.40 7.25
C LEU A 90 8.49 -8.18 8.30
N GLY A 91 7.93 -8.46 9.48
CA GLY A 91 8.60 -9.21 10.55
C GLY A 91 9.90 -8.59 11.10
N LYS A 92 10.16 -7.30 10.83
CA LYS A 92 11.36 -6.57 11.26
C LYS A 92 11.07 -5.36 12.16
N GLY A 93 9.79 -5.15 12.46
CA GLY A 93 9.32 -4.05 13.31
C GLY A 93 9.29 -2.69 12.61
N PRO A 94 8.71 -1.69 13.29
CA PRO A 94 8.41 -0.41 12.68
C PRO A 94 9.68 0.31 12.25
N GLN A 95 10.73 0.26 13.08
CA GLN A 95 11.97 1.00 12.80
C GLN A 95 12.72 0.57 11.56
N PHE A 96 12.64 -0.70 11.25
CA PHE A 96 13.14 -1.19 9.99
C PHE A 96 12.33 -0.64 8.81
N LEU A 97 10.99 -0.73 8.88
CA LEU A 97 10.11 -0.30 7.81
C LEU A 97 10.25 1.19 7.48
N LYS A 98 10.27 2.08 8.48
CA LYS A 98 10.47 3.51 8.24
C LYS A 98 11.81 3.77 7.54
N ASN A 99 12.90 3.22 8.09
CA ASN A 99 14.22 3.42 7.49
C ASN A 99 14.29 2.85 6.07
N PHE A 100 13.61 1.73 5.80
CA PHE A 100 13.50 1.16 4.47
C PHE A 100 12.77 2.10 3.49
N LEU A 101 11.63 2.68 3.91
CA LEU A 101 10.86 3.64 3.11
C LEU A 101 11.55 4.99 2.97
N ASP A 102 12.48 5.33 3.86
CA ASP A 102 13.36 6.50 3.74
C ASP A 102 14.56 6.23 2.82
N GLY A 103 14.76 4.99 2.35
CA GLY A 103 15.86 4.59 1.47
C GLY A 103 17.11 4.09 2.17
N GLY A 104 17.08 3.90 3.49
CA GLY A 104 18.13 3.25 4.29
C GLY A 104 17.82 1.78 4.59
N THR A 105 18.65 1.15 5.42
CA THR A 105 18.66 -0.29 5.79
C THR A 105 19.44 -1.18 4.84
N ALA A 106 19.80 -2.36 5.36
CA ALA A 106 20.42 -3.45 4.61
C ALA A 106 19.68 -3.82 3.31
N TRP A 107 18.34 -3.67 3.26
CA TRP A 107 17.58 -3.96 2.04
C TRP A 107 17.86 -2.98 0.91
N ASN A 108 18.19 -1.73 1.25
CA ASN A 108 18.57 -0.71 0.29
C ASN A 108 20.08 -0.65 0.05
N ASP A 109 20.89 -1.02 1.05
CA ASP A 109 22.32 -0.74 1.05
C ASP A 109 23.21 -1.85 0.49
N TYR A 110 22.79 -3.11 0.59
CA TYR A 110 23.61 -4.24 0.19
C TYR A 110 23.31 -4.66 -1.25
N ILE A 111 24.36 -4.89 -2.03
CA ILE A 111 24.27 -5.48 -3.38
C ILE A 111 24.51 -6.98 -3.24
N GLN A 112 23.71 -7.79 -3.93
CA GLN A 112 23.90 -9.23 -3.95
C GLN A 112 25.18 -9.58 -4.73
N ASP A 113 26.08 -10.34 -4.10
CA ASP A 113 27.33 -10.81 -4.70
C ASP A 113 27.56 -12.28 -4.36
N GLY A 114 27.28 -13.15 -5.33
CA GLY A 114 27.28 -14.60 -5.14
C GLY A 114 26.32 -15.02 -4.02
N ASP A 115 26.87 -15.64 -2.98
CA ASP A 115 26.13 -16.11 -1.80
C ASP A 115 26.03 -15.06 -0.68
N ASN A 116 26.61 -13.86 -0.88
CA ASN A 116 26.49 -12.77 0.09
C ASN A 116 25.29 -11.88 -0.24
N HIS A 117 24.56 -11.49 0.80
CA HIS A 117 23.43 -10.56 0.68
C HIS A 117 22.39 -11.03 -0.35
N VAL A 118 22.01 -12.31 -0.27
CA VAL A 118 21.02 -12.91 -1.16
C VAL A 118 19.66 -12.30 -0.88
N LEU A 119 19.06 -11.65 -1.88
CA LEU A 119 17.82 -10.90 -1.70
C LEU A 119 16.66 -11.80 -1.26
N SER A 120 16.56 -13.01 -1.81
CA SER A 120 15.53 -13.98 -1.44
C SER A 120 15.62 -14.45 0.01
N GLU A 121 16.77 -14.30 0.64
CA GLU A 121 16.98 -14.63 2.06
C GLU A 121 16.74 -13.39 2.94
N ASP A 122 17.36 -12.26 2.58
CA ASP A 122 17.29 -11.04 3.40
C ASP A 122 15.87 -10.47 3.51
N ALA A 123 15.07 -10.63 2.45
CA ALA A 123 13.71 -10.13 2.34
C ALA A 123 12.66 -11.25 2.13
N SER A 124 12.93 -12.46 2.62
CA SER A 124 12.03 -13.63 2.47
C SER A 124 10.60 -13.35 2.93
N ASN A 125 10.43 -12.57 4.01
CA ASN A 125 9.13 -12.16 4.55
C ASN A 125 8.22 -11.48 3.50
N LEU A 126 8.77 -10.74 2.53
CA LEU A 126 7.97 -10.14 1.46
C LEU A 126 7.34 -11.20 0.54
N VAL A 127 8.03 -12.31 0.33
CA VAL A 127 7.55 -13.44 -0.48
C VAL A 127 6.58 -14.28 0.34
N GLU A 128 6.96 -14.63 1.57
CA GLU A 128 6.15 -15.45 2.48
C GLU A 128 4.80 -14.81 2.80
N ASN A 129 4.77 -13.49 2.99
CA ASN A 129 3.54 -12.77 3.35
C ASN A 129 2.78 -12.21 2.13
N TYR A 130 3.20 -12.49 0.89
CA TYR A 130 2.55 -11.94 -0.29
C TYR A 130 1.13 -12.46 -0.50
N ASP A 131 0.87 -13.74 -0.21
CA ASP A 131 -0.48 -14.30 -0.32
C ASP A 131 -1.39 -13.82 0.83
N THR A 132 -0.83 -13.54 2.00
CA THR A 132 -1.53 -12.80 3.08
C THR A 132 -1.91 -11.40 2.61
N ALA A 133 -1.01 -10.68 1.93
CA ALA A 133 -1.29 -9.35 1.39
C ALA A 133 -2.42 -9.33 0.35
N LYS A 134 -2.74 -10.47 -0.27
CA LYS A 134 -3.87 -10.59 -1.19
C LYS A 134 -5.21 -10.87 -0.50
N THR A 135 -5.16 -11.43 0.70
CA THR A 135 -6.34 -12.02 1.35
C THR A 135 -6.75 -11.31 2.64
N VAL A 136 -5.86 -10.49 3.19
CA VAL A 136 -6.04 -9.75 4.43
C VAL A 136 -5.79 -8.27 4.19
N THR A 137 -6.75 -7.41 4.56
CA THR A 137 -6.56 -5.95 4.49
C THR A 137 -5.57 -5.49 5.55
N TYR A 138 -4.58 -4.70 5.12
CA TYR A 138 -3.59 -4.12 6.02
C TYR A 138 -4.11 -2.81 6.61
N ALA A 139 -4.00 -2.70 7.93
CA ALA A 139 -4.18 -1.43 8.62
C ALA A 139 -3.08 -0.46 8.21
N ALA A 140 -3.36 0.83 8.38
CA ALA A 140 -2.29 1.81 8.38
C ALA A 140 -1.26 1.37 9.42
N PRO A 141 0.04 1.33 9.05
CA PRO A 141 1.10 1.08 10.00
C PRO A 141 0.92 2.09 11.10
N ASP A 142 0.76 1.62 12.34
CA ASP A 142 0.37 2.48 13.43
C ASP A 142 1.32 3.69 13.47
N GLY A 143 0.79 4.83 13.00
CA GLY A 143 1.53 6.05 12.77
C GLY A 143 1.81 6.78 14.08
N GLY A 144 2.02 6.02 15.16
CA GLY A 144 2.14 6.51 16.52
C GLY A 144 0.82 6.91 17.16
N THR A 145 -0.22 6.08 17.06
CA THR A 145 -1.30 6.08 18.04
C THR A 145 -0.94 5.28 19.30
N ASP A 146 0.08 4.43 19.22
CA ASP A 146 0.92 4.11 20.37
C ASP A 146 1.57 5.38 20.92
N ASP A 147 1.23 5.76 22.15
CA ASP A 147 1.84 6.86 22.91
C ASP A 147 3.38 6.73 22.98
N THR A 148 3.92 5.55 22.67
CA THR A 148 5.36 5.24 22.66
C THR A 148 6.09 5.78 21.43
N TYR A 149 5.46 5.90 20.25
CA TYR A 149 6.14 6.28 18.99
C TYR A 149 5.34 7.23 18.06
N PRO A 150 4.93 8.44 18.52
CA PRO A 150 4.21 9.41 17.70
C PRO A 150 4.95 9.75 16.38
N LEU A 151 4.22 9.77 15.26
CA LEU A 151 4.71 10.20 13.93
C LEU A 151 5.76 9.27 13.27
N TYR A 152 5.77 8.00 13.67
CA TYR A 152 6.70 7.00 13.15
C TYR A 152 6.64 6.84 11.62
N PHE A 153 5.45 6.95 11.05
CA PHE A 153 5.16 6.84 9.61
C PHE A 153 5.00 8.21 8.92
N SER A 154 5.95 9.11 9.19
CA SER A 154 5.92 10.51 8.73
C SER A 154 5.79 10.71 7.21
N ASN A 155 6.22 9.73 6.42
CA ASN A 155 6.22 9.81 4.95
C ASN A 155 4.79 9.86 4.38
N PHE A 156 3.82 9.38 5.18
CA PHE A 156 2.44 9.19 4.78
C PHE A 156 1.48 10.10 5.53
N LYS A 157 1.93 10.81 6.59
CA LYS A 157 1.06 11.63 7.44
C LYS A 157 1.49 13.08 7.44
N ASN A 158 0.57 13.97 7.06
CA ASN A 158 0.79 15.42 7.09
C ASN A 158 -0.42 16.14 7.71
N TYR A 159 -0.19 17.00 8.70
CA TYR A 159 -1.24 17.75 9.42
C TYR A 159 -2.41 16.91 9.96
N GLY A 160 -2.14 15.66 10.37
CA GLY A 160 -3.15 14.76 10.92
C GLY A 160 -3.99 14.02 9.88
N LYS A 161 -3.77 14.24 8.58
CA LYS A 161 -4.35 13.44 7.49
C LYS A 161 -3.27 12.59 6.81
N GLU A 162 -3.66 11.40 6.41
CA GLU A 162 -2.82 10.54 5.60
C GLU A 162 -2.91 10.98 4.13
N CYS A 163 -1.77 11.13 3.45
CA CYS A 163 -1.61 11.60 2.07
C CYS A 163 -2.82 12.35 1.50
N PRO A 164 -3.00 13.65 1.79
CA PRO A 164 -4.23 14.39 1.46
C PRO A 164 -4.61 14.37 -0.02
N LEU A 165 -3.63 14.25 -0.91
CA LEU A 165 -3.85 14.15 -2.36
C LEU A 165 -4.23 12.72 -2.81
N GLY A 166 -4.32 11.73 -1.92
CA GLY A 166 -4.63 10.35 -2.28
C GLY A 166 -3.61 9.70 -3.24
N VAL A 167 -2.34 10.11 -3.20
CA VAL A 167 -1.28 9.54 -4.04
C VAL A 167 -0.07 9.16 -3.21
N ILE A 168 0.36 7.91 -3.38
CA ILE A 168 1.60 7.36 -2.86
C ILE A 168 2.50 7.02 -4.03
N GLU A 169 3.76 7.44 -3.95
CA GLU A 169 4.77 7.21 -4.98
C GLU A 169 6.05 6.69 -4.32
N CYS A 170 6.73 5.81 -5.05
CA CYS A 170 8.03 5.27 -4.75
C CYS A 170 9.00 5.57 -5.90
N CYS A 171 10.18 6.08 -5.60
CA CYS A 171 11.23 6.32 -6.59
C CYS A 171 12.54 5.64 -6.19
N TYR A 172 13.14 4.95 -7.16
CA TYR A 172 14.33 4.13 -7.01
C TYR A 172 15.46 4.67 -7.89
N LYS A 173 16.69 4.59 -7.38
CA LYS A 173 17.89 5.09 -8.08
C LYS A 173 18.93 4.01 -8.37
N ASP A 174 18.76 2.83 -7.81
CA ASP A 174 19.73 1.76 -7.99
C ASP A 174 19.05 0.39 -7.98
N THR A 175 19.85 -0.64 -8.23
CA THR A 175 19.44 -2.03 -8.09
C THR A 175 20.44 -2.81 -7.25
N ARG A 176 19.87 -3.68 -6.42
CA ARG A 176 20.58 -4.63 -5.57
C ARG A 176 21.03 -5.87 -6.34
N LEU A 177 20.39 -6.14 -7.46
CA LEU A 177 20.77 -7.23 -8.36
C LEU A 177 21.79 -6.69 -9.38
N THR A 178 22.59 -7.56 -9.99
CA THR A 178 23.56 -7.16 -11.02
C THR A 178 22.91 -6.75 -12.36
N ASN A 179 21.58 -6.58 -12.39
CA ASN A 179 20.87 -6.06 -13.53
C ASN A 179 21.04 -4.53 -13.60
N THR A 180 20.48 -3.92 -14.63
CA THR A 180 20.41 -2.46 -14.73
C THR A 180 19.03 -2.00 -14.30
N LEU A 181 18.96 -0.89 -13.56
CA LEU A 181 17.70 -0.19 -13.36
C LEU A 181 17.13 0.23 -14.73
N GLU A 182 15.87 -0.11 -14.99
CA GLU A 182 15.11 0.34 -16.15
C GLU A 182 14.44 1.66 -15.75
N ASP A 183 15.01 2.78 -16.18
CA ASP A 183 14.53 4.10 -15.85
C ASP A 183 13.26 4.46 -16.62
N ASN A 184 12.39 5.22 -15.97
CA ASN A 184 11.19 5.77 -16.61
C ASN A 184 11.02 7.27 -16.35
N ALA A 185 11.89 7.89 -15.56
CA ALA A 185 11.75 9.25 -15.06
C ALA A 185 13.09 9.98 -14.95
N GLU A 186 13.03 11.30 -15.09
CA GLU A 186 14.11 12.23 -14.75
C GLU A 186 13.71 13.02 -13.52
N MET A 187 14.67 13.30 -12.63
CA MET A 187 14.43 14.12 -11.44
C MET A 187 14.67 15.59 -11.78
N CYS A 188 13.80 16.48 -11.33
CA CYS A 188 13.89 17.91 -11.64
C CYS A 188 14.33 18.71 -10.40
N ALA A 189 13.57 18.61 -9.31
CA ALA A 189 13.85 19.33 -8.07
C ALA A 189 13.13 18.67 -6.89
N LEU A 190 13.51 19.02 -5.67
CA LEU A 190 12.86 18.54 -4.46
C LEU A 190 12.85 19.63 -3.38
N ASP A 191 11.69 19.85 -2.77
CA ASP A 191 11.58 20.58 -1.51
C ASP A 191 11.76 19.62 -0.33
N MET A 192 12.98 19.57 0.20
CA MET A 192 13.36 18.69 1.31
C MET A 192 12.66 19.11 2.61
N THR A 193 12.12 20.33 2.68
CA THR A 193 11.35 20.83 3.83
C THR A 193 10.07 20.03 4.07
N LEU A 194 9.54 19.38 3.04
CA LEU A 194 8.32 18.56 3.16
C LEU A 194 8.62 17.13 3.63
N ALA A 195 9.89 16.71 3.61
CA ALA A 195 10.35 15.36 3.94
C ALA A 195 11.35 15.34 5.12
N ARG A 196 11.27 16.31 6.03
CA ARG A 196 12.26 16.52 7.12
C ARG A 196 12.48 15.29 8.00
N GLN A 197 11.42 14.53 8.22
CA GLN A 197 11.42 13.35 9.05
C GLN A 197 12.11 12.15 8.37
N SER A 198 12.20 12.17 7.04
CA SER A 198 12.88 11.16 6.23
C SER A 198 14.33 11.52 5.95
N ASN A 199 14.60 12.80 5.63
CA ASN A 199 15.94 13.24 5.26
C ASN A 199 16.78 13.76 6.44
N HIS A 200 16.18 13.91 7.62
CA HIS A 200 16.83 14.40 8.85
C HIS A 200 17.41 15.82 8.73
N ILE A 201 16.87 16.66 7.84
CA ILE A 201 17.26 18.05 7.66
C ILE A 201 16.19 18.95 8.30
N GLU A 202 16.46 19.52 9.47
CA GLU A 202 15.54 20.44 10.14
C GLU A 202 15.36 21.77 9.39
N GLY A 203 16.42 22.20 8.69
CA GLY A 203 16.44 23.44 7.93
C GLY A 203 15.37 23.49 6.83
N LYS A 204 14.97 24.70 6.42
CA LYS A 204 14.32 24.86 5.11
C LYS A 204 15.38 24.57 4.06
N SER A 205 15.14 23.58 3.24
CA SER A 205 16.14 23.12 2.28
C SER A 205 15.45 22.57 1.05
N TRP A 206 16.15 22.70 -0.06
CA TRP A 206 15.70 22.25 -1.36
C TRP A 206 16.92 21.85 -2.17
N THR A 207 16.68 21.04 -3.20
CA THR A 207 17.71 20.62 -4.13
C THR A 207 17.18 20.72 -5.55
N PHE A 208 18.07 21.05 -6.47
CA PHE A 208 17.82 21.07 -7.89
C PHE A 208 18.70 20.00 -8.51
N TYR A 209 18.11 19.10 -9.29
CA TYR A 209 18.83 18.00 -9.91
C TYR A 209 19.20 18.39 -11.34
N ASN A 210 20.51 18.45 -11.62
CA ASN A 210 21.00 18.59 -12.98
C ASN A 210 21.13 17.22 -13.64
N THR A 211 20.01 16.49 -13.72
CA THR A 211 19.92 15.11 -14.22
C THR A 211 20.48 15.04 -15.64
N GLN A 212 21.51 14.22 -15.84
CA GLN A 212 22.16 13.96 -17.13
C GLN A 212 21.66 12.65 -17.74
N GLU A 213 21.99 12.46 -19.02
CA GLU A 213 21.85 11.16 -19.68
C GLU A 213 22.65 10.09 -18.91
N GLY A 214 21.95 9.11 -18.32
CA GLY A 214 22.53 8.09 -17.43
C GLY A 214 22.16 8.20 -15.96
N ASP A 215 21.53 9.29 -15.51
CA ASP A 215 20.99 9.43 -14.15
C ASP A 215 19.66 8.68 -13.98
N LYS A 216 19.75 7.35 -14.02
CA LYS A 216 18.60 6.45 -14.03
C LYS A 216 17.71 6.62 -12.81
N THR A 217 16.41 6.77 -13.04
CA THR A 217 15.40 6.84 -11.98
C THR A 217 14.16 6.08 -12.42
N TYR A 218 13.65 5.22 -11.55
CA TYR A 218 12.37 4.56 -11.76
C TYR A 218 11.40 5.01 -10.69
N CYS A 219 10.31 5.66 -11.09
CA CYS A 219 9.23 6.07 -10.20
C CYS A 219 7.97 5.28 -10.53
N THR A 220 7.27 4.83 -9.49
CA THR A 220 5.97 4.17 -9.61
C THR A 220 5.12 4.48 -8.41
N GLY A 221 3.80 4.52 -8.59
CA GLY A 221 2.88 4.77 -7.51
C GLY A 221 1.47 4.30 -7.82
N PHE A 222 0.57 4.68 -6.94
CA PHE A 222 -0.86 4.45 -7.09
C PHE A 222 -1.61 5.65 -6.52
N ALA A 223 -2.83 5.84 -7.01
CA ALA A 223 -3.74 6.85 -6.53
C ALA A 223 -5.04 6.21 -6.06
N TYR A 224 -5.76 6.89 -5.18
CA TYR A 224 -7.04 6.45 -4.64
C TYR A 224 -7.98 7.62 -4.38
N GLU A 225 -9.29 7.35 -4.39
CA GLU A 225 -10.36 8.29 -4.04
C GLU A 225 -10.75 8.14 -2.55
N GLU A 226 -11.24 9.20 -1.91
CA GLU A 226 -11.69 9.12 -0.50
C GLU A 226 -12.95 8.24 -0.38
N GLY A 227 -12.95 7.30 0.57
CA GLY A 227 -13.99 6.29 0.77
C GLY A 227 -13.98 5.14 -0.24
N SER A 228 -13.06 5.15 -1.21
CA SER A 228 -12.98 4.12 -2.24
C SER A 228 -12.43 2.79 -1.72
N PHE A 229 -12.59 1.74 -2.53
CA PHE A 229 -11.95 0.46 -2.28
C PHE A 229 -10.42 0.60 -2.23
N ASP A 230 -9.85 1.33 -3.19
CA ASP A 230 -8.41 1.54 -3.32
C ASP A 230 -7.81 2.21 -2.09
N GLU A 231 -8.54 3.14 -1.46
CA GLU A 231 -8.13 3.72 -0.17
C GLU A 231 -8.06 2.65 0.92
N LYS A 232 -9.08 1.79 1.05
CA LYS A 232 -9.14 0.76 2.10
C LYS A 232 -7.95 -0.20 2.04
N VAL A 233 -7.49 -0.55 0.84
CA VAL A 233 -6.40 -1.51 0.61
C VAL A 233 -5.07 -0.85 0.20
N ARG A 234 -4.93 0.47 0.39
CA ARG A 234 -3.73 1.23 -0.02
C ARG A 234 -2.41 0.64 0.52
N TYR A 235 -2.41 0.08 1.72
CA TYR A 235 -1.22 -0.53 2.30
C TYR A 235 -0.91 -1.92 1.74
N ASN A 236 -1.93 -2.65 1.29
CA ASN A 236 -1.74 -3.84 0.48
C ASN A 236 -1.10 -3.48 -0.87
N THR A 237 -1.56 -2.39 -1.49
CA THR A 237 -0.97 -1.88 -2.75
C THR A 237 0.45 -1.38 -2.55
N LEU A 238 0.76 -0.70 -1.44
CA LEU A 238 2.13 -0.35 -1.08
C LEU A 238 2.98 -1.60 -0.87
N PHE A 239 2.49 -2.61 -0.14
CA PHE A 239 3.20 -3.89 0.03
C PHE A 239 3.48 -4.55 -1.32
N HIS A 240 2.49 -4.57 -2.22
CA HIS A 240 2.66 -5.09 -3.57
C HIS A 240 3.76 -4.34 -4.33
N LEU A 241 3.76 -3.00 -4.32
CA LEU A 241 4.81 -2.20 -4.96
C LEU A 241 6.20 -2.48 -4.37
N LEU A 242 6.32 -2.59 -3.05
CA LEU A 242 7.60 -2.90 -2.41
C LEU A 242 8.09 -4.29 -2.81
N LYS A 243 7.20 -5.29 -2.77
CA LYS A 243 7.54 -6.66 -3.18
C LYS A 243 7.90 -6.72 -4.67
N ASP A 244 7.13 -6.11 -5.56
CA ASP A 244 7.37 -6.17 -7.00
C ASP A 244 8.70 -5.48 -7.37
N ASN A 245 8.92 -4.27 -6.87
CA ASN A 245 10.12 -3.52 -7.21
C ASN A 245 11.37 -4.09 -6.52
N LEU A 246 11.30 -4.44 -5.23
CA LEU A 246 12.43 -5.04 -4.54
C LEU A 246 12.67 -6.49 -5.01
N MET A 247 11.71 -7.39 -4.82
CA MET A 247 11.92 -8.83 -5.11
C MET A 247 11.85 -9.17 -6.59
N GLY A 248 10.99 -8.50 -7.36
CA GLY A 248 10.83 -8.77 -8.79
C GLY A 248 11.92 -8.12 -9.63
N LYS A 249 12.33 -6.88 -9.30
CA LYS A 249 13.24 -6.08 -10.12
C LYS A 249 14.59 -5.76 -9.47
N GLY A 250 14.71 -5.93 -8.14
CA GLY A 250 15.91 -5.57 -7.38
C GLY A 250 16.02 -4.09 -7.05
N TYR A 251 15.01 -3.28 -7.31
CA TYR A 251 15.09 -1.82 -7.21
C TYR A 251 15.19 -1.34 -5.76
N VAL A 252 16.14 -0.44 -5.52
CA VAL A 252 16.52 0.06 -4.20
C VAL A 252 16.99 1.51 -4.27
N LYS A 253 17.29 2.09 -3.10
CA LYS A 253 17.83 3.43 -2.87
C LYS A 253 16.86 4.56 -3.24
N ASN A 254 16.72 5.51 -2.33
CA ASN A 254 15.97 6.72 -2.55
C ASN A 254 16.72 7.73 -3.43
N ILE A 255 15.94 8.69 -3.94
CA ILE A 255 16.47 9.92 -4.48
C ILE A 255 17.12 10.74 -3.33
N PRO A 256 18.35 11.26 -3.48
CA PRO A 256 19.04 11.98 -2.40
C PRO A 256 18.19 13.10 -1.79
N GLY A 257 17.84 12.96 -0.51
CA GLY A 257 17.07 13.96 0.25
C GLY A 257 15.55 13.79 0.21
N ALA A 258 15.03 12.85 -0.58
CA ALA A 258 13.63 12.41 -0.56
C ALA A 258 13.51 11.04 0.12
N PRO A 259 12.31 10.67 0.63
CA PRO A 259 12.04 9.28 0.96
C PRO A 259 12.07 8.41 -0.30
N MET A 260 12.31 7.11 -0.13
CA MET A 260 12.16 6.13 -1.22
C MET A 260 10.69 6.00 -1.59
N CYS A 261 9.79 5.96 -0.60
CA CYS A 261 8.34 5.91 -0.78
C CYS A 261 7.64 6.86 0.19
N GLY A 262 6.63 7.60 -0.29
CA GLY A 262 5.84 8.51 0.53
C GLY A 262 4.67 9.13 -0.22
N CYS A 263 3.96 10.05 0.43
CA CYS A 263 2.97 10.86 -0.26
C CYS A 263 3.63 11.68 -1.37
N ILE A 264 2.97 11.85 -2.52
CA ILE A 264 3.50 12.62 -3.64
C ILE A 264 3.96 14.06 -3.28
N SER A 265 3.33 14.66 -2.27
CA SER A 265 3.74 15.99 -1.76
C SER A 265 5.19 16.02 -1.23
N GLN A 266 5.68 14.92 -0.68
CA GLN A 266 7.04 14.76 -0.15
C GLN A 266 8.02 14.20 -1.19
N MET A 267 7.51 13.69 -2.31
CA MET A 267 8.32 13.14 -3.39
C MET A 267 8.93 14.24 -4.28
N PRO A 268 10.03 13.95 -4.99
CA PRO A 268 10.63 14.88 -5.95
C PRO A 268 9.69 15.23 -7.10
N ILE A 269 9.97 16.34 -7.76
CA ILE A 269 9.39 16.63 -9.07
C ILE A 269 10.10 15.74 -10.09
N VAL A 270 9.33 14.97 -10.86
CA VAL A 270 9.81 14.00 -11.85
C VAL A 270 9.08 14.16 -13.18
N THR A 271 9.67 13.67 -14.27
CA THR A 271 9.02 13.72 -15.59
C THR A 271 7.91 12.70 -15.78
N ASN A 272 7.92 11.59 -15.03
CA ASN A 272 6.99 10.48 -15.20
C ASN A 272 6.99 9.57 -13.96
N ALA A 273 5.90 8.81 -13.79
CA ALA A 273 5.82 7.72 -12.83
C ALA A 273 4.87 6.64 -13.37
N ALA A 274 5.28 5.38 -13.29
CA ALA A 274 4.43 4.24 -13.64
C ALA A 274 3.28 4.11 -12.63
N CYS A 275 2.16 3.56 -13.08
CA CYS A 275 0.94 3.49 -12.27
C CYS A 275 0.50 2.04 -12.06
N VAL A 276 0.26 1.69 -10.81
CA VAL A 276 -0.38 0.44 -10.41
C VAL A 276 -1.73 0.75 -9.80
N LYS A 277 -2.73 -0.07 -10.09
CA LYS A 277 -4.03 -0.04 -9.44
C LYS A 277 -4.40 -1.44 -8.94
N VAL A 278 -5.19 -1.47 -7.87
CA VAL A 278 -5.74 -2.71 -7.35
C VAL A 278 -7.03 -3.07 -8.10
N LYS A 279 -7.27 -4.36 -8.27
CA LYS A 279 -8.55 -4.91 -8.69
C LYS A 279 -9.31 -5.32 -7.45
N GLU A 280 -10.49 -4.75 -7.27
CA GLU A 280 -11.42 -5.26 -6.27
C GLU A 280 -11.79 -6.70 -6.61
N GLY A 281 -11.71 -7.56 -5.59
CA GLY A 281 -11.99 -8.97 -5.71
C GLY A 281 -12.15 -9.62 -4.35
N TYR A 282 -12.98 -10.65 -4.33
CA TYR A 282 -13.30 -11.45 -3.15
C TYR A 282 -13.17 -12.93 -3.48
N ALA A 283 -13.15 -13.76 -2.44
CA ALA A 283 -13.26 -15.20 -2.54
C ALA A 283 -14.30 -15.68 -1.53
N ILE A 284 -15.11 -16.66 -1.90
CA ILE A 284 -16.03 -17.35 -1.01
C ILE A 284 -15.65 -18.84 -0.95
N ASP A 285 -15.55 -19.37 0.27
CA ASP A 285 -15.35 -20.81 0.50
C ASP A 285 -16.68 -21.56 0.62
N ASP A 286 -16.61 -22.89 0.67
CA ASP A 286 -17.73 -23.81 0.79
C ASP A 286 -18.43 -23.75 2.15
N GLU A 287 -17.87 -23.03 3.13
CA GLU A 287 -18.52 -22.66 4.38
C GLU A 287 -19.24 -21.30 4.30
N GLY A 288 -19.19 -20.61 3.16
CA GLY A 288 -19.79 -19.28 2.98
C GLY A 288 -18.97 -18.15 3.60
N SER A 289 -17.71 -18.39 3.97
CA SER A 289 -16.82 -17.35 4.47
C SER A 289 -16.28 -16.53 3.31
N VAL A 290 -16.40 -15.20 3.43
CA VAL A 290 -15.88 -14.26 2.44
C VAL A 290 -14.50 -13.75 2.87
N LYS A 291 -13.56 -13.73 1.94
CA LYS A 291 -12.20 -13.20 2.12
C LYS A 291 -11.87 -12.24 0.98
N MET A 292 -10.89 -11.36 1.20
CA MET A 292 -10.36 -10.54 0.10
C MET A 292 -9.64 -11.43 -0.91
N ASN A 293 -9.64 -11.00 -2.17
CA ASN A 293 -8.84 -11.59 -3.23
C ASN A 293 -8.26 -10.48 -4.11
N LEU A 294 -7.30 -9.75 -3.55
CA LEU A 294 -6.67 -8.61 -4.21
C LEU A 294 -5.76 -9.08 -5.34
N ASN A 295 -5.88 -8.39 -6.46
CA ASN A 295 -4.94 -8.47 -7.56
C ASN A 295 -4.53 -7.06 -7.98
N TRP A 296 -3.39 -6.92 -8.64
CA TRP A 296 -2.90 -5.62 -9.11
C TRP A 296 -2.62 -5.67 -10.60
N GLU A 297 -2.81 -4.53 -11.25
CA GLU A 297 -2.47 -4.36 -12.66
C GLU A 297 -1.91 -2.96 -12.94
N ASP A 298 -1.29 -2.81 -14.11
CA ASP A 298 -0.92 -1.51 -14.65
C ASP A 298 -2.17 -0.68 -14.96
N CYS A 299 -2.11 0.63 -14.72
CA CYS A 299 -3.25 1.52 -14.99
C CYS A 299 -3.55 1.68 -16.49
N GLY A 300 -2.61 1.30 -17.36
CA GLY A 300 -2.63 1.53 -18.82
C GLY A 300 -2.11 2.92 -19.21
N THR A 301 -1.83 3.78 -18.24
CA THR A 301 -1.32 5.15 -18.37
C THR A 301 -0.31 5.45 -17.27
N ASP A 302 0.38 6.59 -17.36
CA ASP A 302 1.18 7.09 -16.23
C ASP A 302 0.29 7.49 -15.03
N LEU A 303 0.94 7.66 -13.88
CA LEU A 303 0.28 7.95 -12.60
C LEU A 303 -0.49 9.27 -12.61
N TYR A 304 0.03 10.31 -13.27
CA TYR A 304 -0.68 11.58 -13.34
C TYR A 304 -1.92 11.48 -14.25
N SER A 305 -1.78 10.87 -15.42
CA SER A 305 -2.92 10.64 -16.32
C SER A 305 -4.03 9.83 -15.66
N TYR A 306 -3.67 8.81 -14.87
CA TYR A 306 -4.64 8.05 -14.06
C TYR A 306 -5.29 8.93 -12.99
N TYR A 307 -4.51 9.71 -12.25
CA TYR A 307 -5.01 10.63 -11.21
C TYR A 307 -5.95 11.71 -11.79
N GLU A 308 -5.64 12.24 -12.97
CA GLU A 308 -6.45 13.26 -13.65
C GLU A 308 -7.84 12.74 -14.02
N ALA A 309 -7.97 11.43 -14.24
CA ALA A 309 -9.23 10.75 -14.56
C ALA A 309 -10.10 10.45 -13.33
N LEU A 310 -9.59 10.62 -12.10
CA LEU A 310 -10.39 10.47 -10.87
C LEU A 310 -11.45 11.55 -10.79
N ASN A 311 -12.65 11.19 -10.32
CA ASN A 311 -13.83 12.05 -10.34
C ASN A 311 -13.98 12.87 -9.06
N ASP A 312 -13.47 12.35 -7.93
CA ASP A 312 -13.55 13.01 -6.62
C ASP A 312 -12.48 14.09 -6.40
N ARG A 313 -11.51 14.23 -7.32
CA ARG A 313 -10.40 15.18 -7.22
C ARG A 313 -10.68 16.52 -7.88
N ASP A 314 -10.45 17.60 -7.14
CA ASP A 314 -10.64 18.95 -7.65
C ASP A 314 -9.48 19.41 -8.55
N SER A 315 -9.68 20.52 -9.27
CA SER A 315 -8.69 21.05 -10.20
C SER A 315 -7.41 21.56 -9.52
N THR A 316 -7.49 21.93 -8.24
CA THR A 316 -6.35 22.38 -7.44
C THR A 316 -5.50 21.17 -7.02
N GLU A 317 -6.13 20.09 -6.55
CA GLU A 317 -5.46 18.83 -6.23
C GLU A 317 -4.78 18.24 -7.46
N LYS A 318 -5.50 18.17 -8.59
CA LYS A 318 -4.93 17.72 -9.88
C LYS A 318 -3.73 18.55 -10.29
N ARG A 319 -3.79 19.88 -10.10
CA ARG A 319 -2.64 20.75 -10.35
C ARG A 319 -1.45 20.44 -9.44
N PHE A 320 -1.67 20.19 -8.15
CA PHE A 320 -0.56 19.84 -7.23
C PHE A 320 0.14 18.54 -7.63
N VAL A 321 -0.60 17.53 -8.09
CA VAL A 321 -0.02 16.29 -8.62
C VAL A 321 0.72 16.55 -9.94
N LYS A 322 0.16 17.37 -10.83
CA LYS A 322 0.81 17.79 -12.08
C LYS A 322 2.14 18.51 -11.85
N ASP A 323 2.21 19.35 -10.83
CA ASP A 323 3.43 20.08 -10.46
C ASP A 323 4.52 19.14 -9.91
N LYS A 324 4.16 17.90 -9.55
CA LYS A 324 5.10 16.83 -9.16
C LYS A 324 5.46 15.90 -10.34
N ILE A 325 4.54 15.60 -11.23
CA ILE A 325 4.77 14.75 -12.41
C ILE A 325 4.57 15.59 -13.68
N VAL A 326 5.66 16.14 -14.19
CA VAL A 326 5.63 17.28 -15.13
C VAL A 326 5.64 16.88 -16.61
N GLY A 327 5.67 15.58 -16.90
CA GLY A 327 5.77 15.04 -18.25
C GLY A 327 7.19 15.11 -18.83
N VAL A 328 7.40 14.34 -19.89
CA VAL A 328 8.67 14.30 -20.63
C VAL A 328 9.05 15.69 -21.15
N GLY A 329 10.28 16.13 -20.89
CA GLY A 329 10.75 17.47 -21.23
C GLY A 329 10.29 18.60 -20.28
N GLY A 330 9.45 18.29 -19.29
CA GLY A 330 8.92 19.26 -18.33
C GLY A 330 9.92 19.73 -17.28
N CYS A 331 11.01 18.99 -17.03
CA CYS A 331 11.94 19.27 -15.93
C CYS A 331 12.56 20.67 -15.98
N LYS A 332 12.90 21.17 -17.17
CA LYS A 332 13.52 22.51 -17.30
C LYS A 332 12.58 23.61 -16.82
N ILE A 333 11.32 23.56 -17.23
CA ILE A 333 10.31 24.56 -16.86
C ILE A 333 9.97 24.44 -15.38
N ALA A 334 9.72 23.22 -14.92
CA ALA A 334 9.39 22.95 -13.52
C ALA A 334 10.51 23.38 -12.58
N GLY A 335 11.76 23.06 -12.94
CA GLY A 335 12.95 23.45 -12.21
C GLY A 335 13.12 24.96 -12.11
N ILE A 336 12.95 25.71 -13.22
CA ILE A 336 12.99 27.18 -13.19
C ILE A 336 11.87 27.74 -12.31
N SER A 337 10.64 27.23 -12.45
CA SER A 337 9.50 27.65 -11.63
C SER A 337 9.77 27.43 -10.13
N PHE A 338 10.29 26.26 -9.80
CA PHE A 338 10.69 25.89 -8.44
C PHE A 338 11.76 26.84 -7.89
N LEU A 339 12.82 27.11 -8.65
CA LEU A 339 13.86 28.03 -8.24
C LEU A 339 13.35 29.46 -8.06
N ASN A 340 12.46 29.94 -8.93
CA ASN A 340 11.85 31.26 -8.79
C ASN A 340 11.00 31.37 -7.51
N GLU A 341 10.26 30.31 -7.17
CA GLU A 341 9.48 30.25 -5.92
C GLU A 341 10.39 30.25 -4.68
N LYS A 342 11.48 29.49 -4.71
CA LYS A 342 12.37 29.35 -3.53
C LYS A 342 13.39 30.47 -3.38
N MET A 343 13.83 31.09 -4.47
CA MET A 343 14.90 32.10 -4.48
C MET A 343 14.42 33.52 -4.79
N LEU A 344 13.14 33.75 -5.09
CA LEU A 344 12.60 35.06 -5.48
C LEU A 344 13.45 35.76 -6.55
N VAL A 345 13.89 35.04 -7.58
CA VAL A 345 14.58 35.68 -8.71
C VAL A 345 13.53 36.51 -9.47
N PRO A 346 13.67 37.84 -9.58
CA PRO A 346 12.75 38.62 -10.39
C PRO A 346 12.81 38.09 -11.83
N ILE A 347 11.67 37.69 -12.38
CA ILE A 347 11.55 37.36 -13.79
C ILE A 347 11.93 38.62 -14.57
N GLN A 348 13.11 38.64 -15.18
CA GLN A 348 13.39 39.59 -16.27
C GLN A 348 12.54 39.11 -17.45
N VAL A 349 11.41 39.80 -17.63
CA VAL A 349 10.59 39.67 -18.83
C VAL A 349 11.29 40.50 -19.89
N ASP A 350 12.02 39.85 -20.78
CA ASP A 350 12.48 40.46 -22.04
C ASP A 350 11.46 40.21 -23.15
#